data_AF-A0A7S4D0D9-F1
#
_entry.id   AF-A0A7S4D0D9-F1
#
_cell.length_a   1.000
_cell.length_b   1.000
_cell.length_c   1.000
_cell.angle_alpha   90.00
_cell.angle_beta   90.00
_cell.angle_gamma   90.00
#
_symmetry.space_group_name_H-M   'P 1'
#
loop_
_entity.id
_entity.type
_entity.pdbx_description
1 polymer ?
#
loop_
_entity_poly.entity_id
_entity_poly.type
_entity_poly.pdbx_seq_one_letter_code
_entity_poly.pdbx_strand_id
1 'polypeptide(L)'
;ARPGKRAACGPIRGRDSRDTVAVRRSRSAEGSTSTASQLEDFVLPLCGSSMQEVTKHRYNWDTKTWHSESVLVQIEHQPYAEGQTRVAYRMLDYSLPAGKRACVCKARKRPSRKQCFVDVEMQELCAALAREYNKAKPPKKVKFVDSCVIVCPGTCADGSVSPRAASDTVLMVEAFLKGRYLKYNNNMGYVPPRARSTPQAFSHWTYAYTRGALMVVDIQGVDD
;
A
#
# COMPACT_ATOMS: atom_id res chain seq x y z
N ALA A 1 -38.59 -5.06 -49.82
CA ALA A 1 -38.10 -3.67 -49.88
C ALA A 1 -37.77 -3.19 -48.46
N ARG A 2 -36.66 -2.45 -48.34
CA ARG A 2 -35.97 -1.85 -47.17
C ARG A 2 -36.85 -0.89 -46.30
N PRO A 3 -36.32 -0.22 -45.25
CA PRO A 3 -35.52 -0.69 -44.09
C PRO A 3 -35.91 0.04 -42.75
N GLY A 4 -35.17 -0.22 -41.67
CA GLY A 4 -35.46 0.22 -40.30
C GLY A 4 -35.11 1.66 -39.89
N LYS A 5 -35.40 1.97 -38.61
CA LYS A 5 -35.10 3.24 -37.95
C LYS A 5 -33.82 3.12 -37.12
N ARG A 6 -32.77 3.81 -37.57
CA ARG A 6 -31.61 4.21 -36.75
C ARG A 6 -31.98 5.48 -35.96
N ALA A 7 -31.67 5.51 -34.67
CA ALA A 7 -31.67 6.73 -33.88
C ALA A 7 -30.47 7.60 -34.30
N ALA A 8 -30.75 8.86 -34.66
CA ALA A 8 -29.74 9.85 -35.03
C ALA A 8 -29.36 10.70 -33.81
N CYS A 9 -28.05 10.84 -33.57
CA CYS A 9 -27.47 11.85 -32.68
C CYS A 9 -27.78 13.26 -33.21
N GLY A 10 -28.27 14.13 -32.31
CA GLY A 10 -28.29 15.58 -32.49
C GLY A 10 -27.14 16.25 -31.73
N PRO A 11 -26.64 17.41 -32.18
CA PRO A 11 -25.41 18.02 -31.66
C PRO A 11 -25.70 18.87 -30.42
N ILE A 12 -24.86 18.74 -29.38
CA ILE A 12 -24.84 19.66 -28.24
C ILE A 12 -23.82 20.75 -28.53
N ARG A 13 -24.34 21.99 -28.55
CA ARG A 13 -23.63 23.24 -28.85
C ARG A 13 -22.56 23.54 -27.82
N GLY A 14 -21.45 24.08 -28.29
CA GLY A 14 -20.35 24.57 -27.47
C GLY A 14 -20.72 25.79 -26.62
N ARG A 15 -20.08 25.88 -25.45
CA ARG A 15 -19.76 27.14 -24.79
C ARG A 15 -18.29 27.09 -24.40
N ASP A 16 -17.59 28.07 -24.94
CA ASP A 16 -16.20 28.37 -24.71
C ASP A 16 -16.16 29.49 -23.67
N SER A 17 -15.47 29.29 -22.55
CA SER A 17 -14.91 30.38 -21.74
C SER A 17 -14.04 29.82 -20.61
N ARG A 18 -12.73 29.80 -20.90
CA ARG A 18 -11.62 30.14 -19.99
C ARG A 18 -11.75 29.64 -18.55
N ASP A 19 -11.15 28.49 -18.27
CA ASP A 19 -10.52 28.26 -16.98
C ASP A 19 -9.10 27.71 -17.21
N THR A 20 -8.15 28.47 -16.69
CA THR A 20 -6.71 28.25 -16.69
C THR A 20 -6.33 26.79 -16.40
N VAL A 21 -5.75 26.13 -17.40
CA VAL A 21 -5.06 24.86 -17.23
C VAL A 21 -3.78 25.12 -16.43
N ALA A 22 -3.87 25.01 -15.12
CA ALA A 22 -2.69 24.85 -14.28
C ALA A 22 -2.11 23.45 -14.55
N VAL A 23 -1.22 23.36 -15.53
CA VAL A 23 -0.34 22.21 -15.72
C VAL A 23 0.57 22.13 -14.49
N ARG A 24 0.09 21.47 -13.44
CA ARG A 24 0.92 21.13 -12.29
C ARG A 24 1.84 19.99 -12.73
N ARG A 25 3.06 20.35 -13.13
CA ARG A 25 4.18 19.43 -13.31
C ARG A 25 4.24 18.52 -12.08
N SER A 26 3.82 17.26 -12.21
CA SER A 26 4.24 16.23 -11.27
C SER A 26 5.76 16.16 -11.40
N ARG A 27 6.48 16.65 -10.39
CA ARG A 27 7.90 16.33 -10.26
C ARG A 27 7.97 14.83 -10.05
N SER A 28 8.17 14.09 -11.14
CA SER A 28 8.78 12.79 -11.11
C SER A 28 10.12 12.96 -10.39
N ALA A 29 10.18 12.49 -9.15
CA ALA A 29 11.44 12.33 -8.45
C ALA A 29 12.20 11.18 -9.13
N GLU A 30 12.81 11.46 -10.28
CA GLU A 30 13.94 10.70 -10.79
C GLU A 30 15.15 11.06 -9.93
N GLY A 31 15.18 10.49 -8.73
CA GLY A 31 16.37 10.43 -7.90
C GLY A 31 16.87 8.99 -7.93
N SER A 32 17.77 8.67 -8.86
CA SER A 32 18.47 7.39 -8.89
C SER A 32 19.54 7.36 -7.79
N THR A 33 19.12 7.23 -6.53
CA THR A 33 20.00 6.75 -5.47
C THR A 33 20.14 5.24 -5.62
N SER A 34 21.38 4.73 -5.60
CA SER A 34 21.67 3.32 -5.86
C SER A 34 20.84 2.42 -4.93
N THR A 35 20.18 1.40 -5.50
CA THR A 35 19.36 0.44 -4.74
C THR A 35 20.17 -0.35 -3.71
N ALA A 36 21.50 -0.41 -3.86
CA ALA A 36 22.41 -1.08 -2.93
C ALA A 36 22.57 -0.33 -1.60
N SER A 37 22.64 1.02 -1.61
CA SER A 37 22.79 1.80 -0.37
C SER A 37 21.51 1.82 0.48
N GLN A 38 20.32 1.77 -0.16
CA GLN A 38 19.04 1.70 0.56
C GLN A 38 18.83 0.38 1.33
N LEU A 39 19.59 -0.67 1.01
CA LEU A 39 19.48 -1.98 1.64
C LEU A 39 20.29 -2.11 2.93
N GLU A 40 21.50 -1.58 2.95
CA GLU A 40 22.33 -1.63 4.16
C GLU A 40 21.70 -0.80 5.28
N ASP A 41 21.07 0.33 4.93
CA ASP A 41 20.42 1.20 5.91
C ASP A 41 19.16 0.61 6.57
N PHE A 42 18.53 -0.42 5.97
CA PHE A 42 17.33 -1.06 6.53
C PHE A 42 17.64 -2.29 7.41
N VAL A 43 18.90 -2.71 7.46
CA VAL A 43 19.34 -3.92 8.19
C VAL A 43 20.11 -3.55 9.47
N LEU A 44 20.61 -2.31 9.56
CA LEU A 44 21.26 -1.80 10.76
C LEU A 44 20.23 -1.29 11.78
N PRO A 45 20.55 -1.33 13.09
CA PRO A 45 19.77 -0.64 14.11
C PRO A 45 19.55 0.82 13.70
N LEU A 46 18.32 1.28 13.78
CA LEU A 46 17.93 2.62 13.34
C LEU A 46 18.51 3.65 14.32
N CYS A 47 19.71 4.15 14.02
CA CYS A 47 20.45 5.09 14.86
C CYS A 47 19.58 6.28 15.28
N GLY A 48 19.54 6.57 16.59
CA GLY A 48 18.74 7.67 17.13
C GLY A 48 17.26 7.35 17.37
N SER A 49 16.82 6.09 17.21
CA SER A 49 15.48 5.66 17.63
C SER A 49 15.55 4.57 18.71
N SER A 50 14.64 4.60 19.69
CA SER A 50 14.56 3.60 20.75
C SER A 50 13.68 2.42 20.32
N MET A 51 13.97 1.25 20.90
CA MET A 51 13.04 0.13 20.85
C MET A 51 11.83 0.45 21.73
N GLN A 52 10.64 0.05 21.28
CA GLN A 52 9.39 0.24 22.00
C GLN A 52 8.50 -0.99 21.84
N GLU A 53 7.79 -1.35 22.91
CA GLU A 53 6.75 -2.36 22.86
C GLU A 53 5.48 -1.77 22.24
N VAL A 54 4.85 -2.52 21.33
CA VAL A 54 3.63 -2.11 20.62
C VAL A 54 2.66 -3.28 20.53
N THR A 55 1.37 -2.99 20.41
CA THR A 55 0.36 -4.01 20.11
C THR A 55 0.24 -4.17 18.60
N LYS A 56 0.57 -5.35 18.07
CA LYS A 56 0.46 -5.71 16.66
C LYS A 56 -0.82 -6.51 16.41
N HIS A 57 -1.63 -6.04 15.47
CA HIS A 57 -2.88 -6.66 15.06
C HIS A 57 -2.76 -7.21 13.63
N ARG A 58 -3.02 -8.50 13.45
CA ARG A 58 -3.04 -9.20 12.17
C ARG A 58 -4.43 -9.71 11.88
N TYR A 59 -4.91 -9.48 10.66
CA TYR A 59 -6.19 -10.00 10.22
C TYR A 59 -6.00 -11.36 9.53
N ASN A 60 -6.81 -12.33 9.90
CA ASN A 60 -6.86 -13.63 9.25
C ASN A 60 -8.08 -13.67 8.31
N TRP A 61 -7.81 -13.72 7.00
CA TRP A 61 -8.85 -13.75 5.98
C TRP A 61 -9.72 -15.01 6.04
N ASP A 62 -9.16 -16.16 6.42
CA ASP A 62 -9.88 -17.43 6.37
C ASP A 62 -10.85 -17.56 7.55
N THR A 63 -10.44 -17.07 8.74
CA THR A 63 -11.28 -17.08 9.95
C THR A 63 -12.10 -15.81 10.15
N LYS A 64 -11.82 -14.74 9.40
CA LYS A 64 -12.43 -13.40 9.56
C LYS A 64 -12.22 -12.80 10.94
N THR A 65 -11.06 -13.04 11.55
CA THR A 65 -10.75 -12.58 12.91
C THR A 65 -9.44 -11.82 12.98
N TRP A 66 -9.34 -10.93 13.96
CA TRP A 66 -8.12 -10.24 14.32
C TRP A 66 -7.39 -11.01 15.42
N HIS A 67 -6.08 -11.21 15.23
CA HIS A 67 -5.16 -11.68 16.26
C HIS A 67 -4.29 -10.52 16.72
N SER A 68 -4.05 -10.42 18.03
CA SER A 68 -3.23 -9.36 18.62
C SER A 68 -2.12 -9.95 19.47
N GLU A 69 -0.94 -9.33 19.42
CA GLU A 69 0.20 -9.68 20.26
C GLU A 69 1.03 -8.44 20.59
N SER A 70 1.73 -8.47 21.73
CA SER A 70 2.77 -7.48 22.03
C SER A 70 4.06 -7.85 21.33
N VAL A 71 4.69 -6.88 20.67
CA VAL A 71 5.97 -7.06 19.98
C VAL A 71 6.90 -5.88 20.24
N LEU A 72 8.19 -6.16 20.18
CA LEU A 72 9.22 -5.13 20.27
C LEU A 72 9.59 -4.65 18.87
N VAL A 73 9.55 -3.33 18.67
CA VAL A 73 9.83 -2.71 17.38
C VAL A 73 10.72 -1.50 17.54
N GLN A 74 11.41 -1.12 16.47
CA GLN A 74 12.14 0.14 16.39
C GLN A 74 11.66 0.87 15.13
N ILE A 75 11.22 2.12 15.27
CA ILE A 75 10.65 2.89 14.16
C ILE A 75 11.42 4.20 14.04
N GLU A 76 11.87 4.52 12.84
CA GLU A 76 12.59 5.75 12.59
C GLU A 76 11.72 6.99 12.87
N HIS A 77 12.35 8.04 13.37
CA HIS A 77 11.67 9.31 13.66
C HIS A 77 11.31 10.06 12.38
N GLN A 78 12.22 10.05 11.38
CA GLN A 78 12.01 10.74 10.12
C GLN A 78 11.41 9.81 9.06
N PRO A 79 10.42 10.28 8.29
CA PRO A 79 9.92 9.53 7.16
C PRO A 79 10.93 9.54 6.01
N TYR A 80 11.03 8.43 5.28
CA TYR A 80 11.91 8.34 4.09
C TYR A 80 11.12 8.53 2.78
N ALA A 81 9.79 8.42 2.83
CA ALA A 81 8.93 8.61 1.67
C ALA A 81 7.54 9.13 2.09
N GLU A 82 6.88 9.81 1.15
CA GLU A 82 5.49 10.23 1.31
C GLU A 82 4.66 9.97 0.06
N GLY A 83 3.39 9.63 0.29
CA GLY A 83 2.37 9.56 -0.74
C GLY A 83 1.29 10.62 -0.55
N GLN A 84 0.21 10.49 -1.31
CA GLN A 84 -0.92 11.44 -1.23
C GLN A 84 -1.61 11.44 0.13
N THR A 85 -1.77 10.26 0.75
CA THR A 85 -2.57 10.08 1.97
C THR A 85 -1.76 9.63 3.19
N ARG A 86 -0.50 9.23 2.98
CA ARG A 86 0.34 8.56 3.99
C ARG A 86 1.79 9.01 3.92
N VAL A 87 2.49 8.90 5.03
CA VAL A 87 3.96 9.03 5.14
C VAL A 87 4.53 7.69 5.60
N ALA A 88 5.73 7.35 5.14
CA ALA A 88 6.36 6.05 5.36
C ALA A 88 7.68 6.21 6.14
N TYR A 89 7.86 5.35 7.14
CA TYR A 89 9.01 5.26 8.03
C TYR A 89 9.65 3.89 7.90
N ARG A 90 10.95 3.83 8.13
CA ARG A 90 11.64 2.55 8.31
C ARG A 90 11.30 1.97 9.66
N MET A 91 11.20 0.64 9.73
CA MET A 91 10.89 -0.08 10.95
C MET A 91 11.65 -1.40 10.99
N LEU A 92 12.10 -1.77 12.19
CA LEU A 92 12.55 -3.13 12.51
C LEU A 92 11.52 -3.78 13.43
N ASP A 93 11.03 -4.95 13.04
CA ASP A 93 10.17 -5.79 13.87
C ASP A 93 10.99 -6.95 14.47
N TYR A 94 11.24 -6.90 15.78
CA TYR A 94 12.09 -7.88 16.47
C TYR A 94 11.37 -9.21 16.75
N SER A 95 10.05 -9.29 16.52
CA SER A 95 9.33 -10.58 16.51
C SER A 95 9.69 -11.45 15.30
N LEU A 96 10.28 -10.85 14.26
CA LEU A 96 10.69 -11.55 13.05
C LEU A 96 12.16 -12.02 13.12
N PRO A 97 12.53 -13.09 12.39
CA PRO A 97 13.92 -13.50 12.23
C PRO A 97 14.78 -12.37 11.66
N ALA A 98 16.06 -12.31 12.02
CA ALA A 98 16.98 -11.21 11.66
C ALA A 98 16.91 -10.78 10.18
N GLY A 99 16.90 -11.74 9.24
CA GLY A 99 16.82 -11.47 7.79
C GLY A 99 15.46 -11.01 7.25
N LYS A 100 14.44 -10.87 8.12
CA LYS A 100 13.06 -10.47 7.76
C LYS A 100 12.53 -9.32 8.60
N ARG A 101 13.34 -8.71 9.46
CA ARG A 101 12.90 -7.64 10.38
C ARG A 101 12.56 -6.32 9.69
N ALA A 102 13.13 -6.09 8.51
CA ALA A 102 12.96 -4.85 7.78
C ALA A 102 11.49 -4.70 7.32
N CYS A 103 10.83 -3.67 7.83
CA CYS A 103 9.45 -3.34 7.57
C CYS A 103 9.32 -1.85 7.19
N VAL A 104 8.22 -1.53 6.52
CA VAL A 104 7.79 -0.16 6.25
C VAL A 104 6.56 0.13 7.08
N CYS A 105 6.65 1.16 7.90
CA CYS A 105 5.55 1.62 8.75
C CYS A 105 4.93 2.88 8.13
N LYS A 106 3.60 2.92 7.98
CA LYS A 106 2.87 3.97 7.29
C LYS A 106 1.89 4.67 8.24
N ALA A 107 2.07 5.97 8.42
CA ALA A 107 1.11 6.82 9.12
C ALA A 107 0.18 7.51 8.11
N ARG A 108 -1.12 7.61 8.43
CA ARG A 108 -2.04 8.44 7.65
C ARG A 108 -1.81 9.91 7.95
N LYS A 109 -1.76 10.75 6.91
CA LYS A 109 -1.70 12.22 7.04
C LYS A 109 -2.93 12.79 7.78
N ARG A 110 -4.07 12.10 7.67
CA ARG A 110 -5.27 12.29 8.50
C ARG A 110 -5.47 11.04 9.37
N PRO A 111 -5.12 11.09 10.67
CA PRO A 111 -5.22 9.93 11.55
C PRO A 111 -6.65 9.39 11.63
N SER A 112 -6.80 8.08 11.49
CA SER A 112 -8.07 7.38 11.70
C SER A 112 -7.78 5.92 12.02
N ARG A 113 -7.99 5.53 13.29
CA ARG A 113 -7.81 4.15 13.74
C ARG A 113 -8.64 3.19 12.88
N LYS A 114 -9.95 3.45 12.78
CA LYS A 114 -10.88 2.63 12.00
C LYS A 114 -10.39 2.39 10.57
N GLN A 115 -9.94 3.46 9.90
CA GLN A 115 -9.52 3.34 8.51
C GLN A 115 -8.22 2.54 8.34
N CYS A 116 -7.27 2.61 9.29
CA CYS A 116 -6.08 1.76 9.25
C CYS A 116 -6.43 0.27 9.30
N PHE A 117 -7.38 -0.13 10.14
CA PHE A 117 -7.85 -1.52 10.22
C PHE A 117 -8.57 -1.96 8.94
N VAL A 118 -9.44 -1.10 8.40
CA VAL A 118 -10.13 -1.34 7.11
C VAL A 118 -9.13 -1.49 5.95
N ASP A 119 -8.09 -0.64 5.90
CA ASP A 119 -7.07 -0.70 4.85
C ASP A 119 -6.29 -2.03 4.89
N VAL A 120 -5.94 -2.52 6.08
CA VAL A 120 -5.23 -3.81 6.26
C VAL A 120 -6.13 -5.00 5.91
N GLU A 121 -7.39 -4.99 6.36
CA GLU A 121 -8.37 -6.01 6.00
C GLU A 121 -8.60 -6.09 4.48
N MET A 122 -8.70 -4.93 3.81
CA MET A 122 -8.80 -4.85 2.35
C MET A 122 -7.57 -5.44 1.65
N GLN A 123 -6.36 -5.22 2.19
CA GLN A 123 -5.14 -5.78 1.62
C GLN A 123 -5.10 -7.30 1.78
N GLU A 124 -5.60 -7.87 2.88
CA GLU A 124 -5.75 -9.30 3.07
C GLU A 124 -6.76 -9.94 2.11
N LEU A 125 -7.86 -9.24 1.79
CA LEU A 125 -8.78 -9.64 0.71
C LEU A 125 -8.04 -9.69 -0.64
N CYS A 126 -7.23 -8.68 -0.96
CA CYS A 126 -6.43 -8.68 -2.18
C CYS A 126 -5.44 -9.85 -2.23
N ALA A 127 -4.79 -10.15 -1.09
CA ALA A 127 -3.90 -11.30 -0.96
C ALA A 127 -4.64 -12.64 -1.15
N ALA A 128 -5.86 -12.77 -0.65
CA ALA A 128 -6.69 -13.95 -0.88
C ALA A 128 -7.06 -14.12 -2.36
N LEU A 129 -7.46 -13.04 -3.04
CA LEU A 129 -7.72 -13.05 -4.48
C LEU A 129 -6.46 -13.41 -5.30
N ALA A 130 -5.28 -12.95 -4.87
CA ALA A 130 -4.01 -13.35 -5.47
C ALA A 130 -3.73 -14.86 -5.31
N ARG A 131 -4.07 -15.46 -4.16
CA ARG A 131 -3.96 -16.91 -3.97
C ARG A 131 -4.87 -17.66 -4.94
N GLU A 132 -6.11 -17.21 -5.13
CA GLU A 132 -7.04 -17.81 -6.12
C GLU A 132 -6.55 -17.62 -7.56
N TYR A 133 -6.03 -16.44 -7.92
CA TYR A 133 -5.42 -16.20 -9.23
C TYR A 133 -4.28 -17.18 -9.51
N ASN A 134 -3.40 -17.41 -8.52
CA ASN A 134 -2.27 -18.32 -8.66
C ASN A 134 -2.68 -19.79 -8.86
N LYS A 135 -3.87 -20.20 -8.38
CA LYS A 135 -4.43 -21.54 -8.63
C LYS A 135 -4.81 -21.74 -10.09
N ALA A 136 -5.15 -20.67 -10.81
CA ALA A 136 -5.41 -20.70 -12.26
C ALA A 136 -4.13 -20.90 -13.10
N LYS A 137 -2.96 -21.10 -12.46
CA LYS A 137 -1.66 -21.35 -13.08
C LYS A 137 -1.30 -20.31 -14.16
N PRO A 138 -1.30 -19.01 -13.82
CA PRO A 138 -0.85 -17.96 -14.74
C PRO A 138 0.64 -18.14 -15.07
N PRO A 139 1.13 -17.58 -16.20
CA PRO A 139 2.57 -17.62 -16.53
C PRO A 139 3.47 -17.02 -15.45
N LYS A 140 2.95 -16.02 -14.70
CA LYS A 140 3.58 -15.44 -13.52
C LYS A 140 2.59 -15.40 -12.38
N LYS A 141 3.00 -15.93 -11.23
CA LYS A 141 2.26 -15.79 -9.97
C LYS A 141 2.47 -14.39 -9.40
N VAL A 142 1.51 -13.93 -8.61
CA VAL A 142 1.56 -12.62 -7.92
C VAL A 142 1.45 -12.82 -6.41
N LYS A 143 2.02 -11.91 -5.62
CA LYS A 143 1.87 -11.93 -4.16
C LYS A 143 1.74 -10.52 -3.60
N PHE A 144 0.70 -10.30 -2.80
CA PHE A 144 0.62 -9.12 -1.93
C PHE A 144 1.50 -9.32 -0.70
N VAL A 145 2.19 -8.26 -0.29
CA VAL A 145 2.96 -8.26 0.96
C VAL A 145 2.03 -8.38 2.16
N ASP A 146 2.48 -9.15 3.14
CA ASP A 146 1.78 -9.30 4.41
C ASP A 146 1.68 -7.92 5.09
N SER A 147 0.51 -7.63 5.67
CA SER A 147 0.20 -6.32 6.26
C SER A 147 -0.42 -6.48 7.65
N CYS A 148 -0.13 -5.52 8.52
CA CYS A 148 -0.71 -5.50 9.86
C CYS A 148 -0.90 -4.07 10.36
N VAL A 149 -1.65 -3.91 11.45
CA VAL A 149 -1.74 -2.66 12.20
C VAL A 149 -0.85 -2.77 13.44
N ILE A 150 -0.14 -1.72 13.80
CA ILE A 150 0.46 -1.58 15.13
C ILE A 150 -0.17 -0.38 15.86
N VAL A 151 -0.32 -0.52 17.18
CA VAL A 151 -0.72 0.53 18.09
C VAL A 151 0.47 0.82 18.99
N CYS A 152 1.06 2.01 18.79
CA CYS A 152 2.15 2.50 19.62
C CYS A 152 1.53 3.28 20.78
N PRO A 153 1.87 2.99 22.04
CA PRO A 153 1.33 3.71 23.17
C PRO A 153 1.82 5.17 23.18
N GLY A 154 0.95 6.10 23.60
CA GLY A 154 1.31 7.51 23.80
C GLY A 154 2.22 7.75 25.02
N THR A 155 2.32 6.77 25.91
CA THR A 155 3.16 6.79 27.10
C THR A 155 4.11 5.60 27.09
N CYS A 156 5.39 5.86 27.38
CA CYS A 156 6.42 4.83 27.54
C CYS A 156 6.22 4.07 28.86
N ALA A 157 6.89 2.91 28.98
CA ALA A 157 6.80 2.05 30.16
C ALA A 157 7.29 2.73 31.45
N ASP A 158 8.18 3.71 31.34
CA ASP A 158 8.68 4.53 32.45
C ASP A 158 7.74 5.70 32.82
N GLY A 159 6.58 5.80 32.18
CA GLY A 159 5.59 6.86 32.39
C GLY A 159 5.89 8.16 31.63
N SER A 160 6.99 8.24 30.89
CA SER A 160 7.28 9.40 30.03
C SER A 160 6.36 9.44 28.79
N VAL A 161 6.20 10.62 28.20
CA VAL A 161 5.44 10.77 26.95
C VAL A 161 6.25 10.19 25.80
N SER A 162 5.60 9.40 24.94
CA SER A 162 6.24 8.83 23.77
C SER A 162 6.80 9.94 22.87
N PRO A 163 8.06 9.81 22.40
CA PRO A 163 8.66 10.81 21.52
C PRO A 163 7.96 10.92 20.16
N ARG A 164 7.02 10.01 19.84
CA ARG A 164 6.22 10.06 18.62
C ARG A 164 4.92 10.86 18.78
N ALA A 165 4.21 10.70 19.90
CA ALA A 165 2.95 11.39 20.16
C ALA A 165 2.54 11.26 21.64
N ALA A 166 1.79 12.25 22.13
CA ALA A 166 1.19 12.22 23.47
C ALA A 166 -0.01 11.25 23.62
N SER A 167 -0.47 10.67 22.52
CA SER A 167 -1.57 9.70 22.49
C SER A 167 -1.21 8.51 21.61
N ASP A 168 -2.00 7.44 21.76
CA ASP A 168 -1.80 6.22 20.99
C ASP A 168 -1.79 6.50 19.49
N THR A 169 -0.73 6.03 18.84
CA THR A 169 -0.53 6.19 17.41
C THR A 169 -0.81 4.86 16.70
N VAL A 170 -1.70 4.90 15.72
CA VAL A 170 -2.08 3.72 14.92
C VAL A 170 -1.39 3.78 13.56
N LEU A 171 -0.59 2.77 13.25
CA LEU A 171 0.22 2.70 12.04
C LEU A 171 -0.04 1.41 11.29
N MET A 172 0.05 1.44 9.96
CA MET A 172 0.00 0.23 9.12
C MET A 172 1.42 -0.20 8.81
N VAL A 173 1.70 -1.49 8.85
CA VAL A 173 3.04 -2.04 8.66
C VAL A 173 3.00 -3.10 7.57
N GLU A 174 3.97 -3.06 6.68
CA GLU A 174 4.20 -4.09 5.65
C GLU A 174 5.68 -4.49 5.63
N ALA A 175 5.97 -5.66 5.08
CA ALA A 175 7.36 -6.07 4.85
C ALA A 175 8.07 -5.10 3.88
N PHE A 176 9.35 -4.81 4.13
CA PHE A 176 10.14 -4.02 3.20
C PHE A 176 10.35 -4.77 1.88
N LEU A 177 10.06 -4.10 0.76
CA LEU A 177 10.27 -4.64 -0.57
C LEU A 177 11.61 -4.19 -1.13
N LYS A 178 12.57 -5.12 -1.17
CA LYS A 178 13.87 -4.91 -1.81
C LYS A 178 13.72 -4.84 -3.33
N GLY A 179 13.96 -3.67 -3.92
CA GLY A 179 14.07 -3.51 -5.37
C GLY A 179 13.41 -2.23 -5.88
N ARG A 180 13.21 -2.16 -7.20
CA ARG A 180 12.62 -0.98 -7.85
C ARG A 180 11.11 -1.01 -7.72
N TYR A 181 10.58 -0.17 -6.84
CA TYR A 181 9.15 -0.03 -6.63
C TYR A 181 8.48 0.67 -7.82
N LEU A 182 7.44 0.06 -8.40
CA LEU A 182 6.71 0.56 -9.56
C LEU A 182 5.21 0.55 -9.33
N LYS A 183 4.51 1.55 -9.87
CA LYS A 183 3.06 1.58 -9.96
C LYS A 183 2.62 1.13 -11.37
N TYR A 184 1.90 0.01 -11.45
CA TYR A 184 1.55 -0.64 -12.70
C TYR A 184 0.20 -0.19 -13.27
N ASN A 185 -0.73 0.23 -12.42
CA ASN A 185 -1.95 0.93 -12.79
C ASN A 185 -2.40 1.82 -11.63
N ASN A 186 -3.48 2.59 -11.81
CA ASN A 186 -4.10 3.31 -10.70
C ASN A 186 -5.60 2.99 -10.54
N ASN A 187 -6.20 3.53 -9.49
CA ASN A 187 -7.63 3.45 -9.21
C ASN A 187 -8.53 4.39 -10.05
N MET A 188 -7.99 5.05 -11.08
CA MET A 188 -8.70 5.99 -11.97
C MET A 188 -8.44 5.68 -13.45
N GLY A 189 -8.11 4.43 -13.79
CA GLY A 189 -7.98 3.94 -15.17
C GLY A 189 -6.65 4.20 -15.88
N TYR A 190 -5.65 4.78 -15.20
CA TYR A 190 -4.31 4.97 -15.78
C TYR A 190 -3.53 3.65 -15.87
N VAL A 191 -2.91 3.44 -17.03
CA VAL A 191 -1.96 2.36 -17.32
C VAL A 191 -0.77 2.97 -18.06
N PRO A 192 0.49 2.69 -17.67
CA PRO A 192 1.66 3.26 -18.34
C PRO A 192 1.81 2.71 -19.77
N PRO A 193 2.39 3.47 -20.73
CA PRO A 193 2.48 3.06 -22.14
C PRO A 193 3.19 1.72 -22.40
N ARG A 194 4.14 1.33 -21.54
CA ARG A 194 4.86 0.04 -21.60
C ARG A 194 4.47 -0.84 -20.41
N ALA A 195 3.17 -1.05 -20.23
CA ALA A 195 2.66 -1.84 -19.11
C ALA A 195 3.00 -3.32 -19.24
N ARG A 196 3.35 -3.92 -18.11
CA ARG A 196 3.46 -5.38 -17.99
C ARG A 196 2.06 -5.99 -18.04
N SER A 197 1.95 -7.20 -18.62
CA SER A 197 0.67 -7.89 -18.75
C SER A 197 0.11 -8.40 -17.42
N THR A 198 0.96 -8.96 -16.54
CA THR A 198 0.51 -9.61 -15.29
C THR A 198 -0.33 -8.71 -14.39
N PRO A 199 0.05 -7.45 -14.07
CA PRO A 199 -0.78 -6.58 -13.24
C PRO A 199 -2.16 -6.31 -13.82
N GLN A 200 -2.25 -6.09 -15.14
CA GLN A 200 -3.53 -5.78 -15.80
C GLN A 200 -4.41 -7.04 -15.93
N ALA A 201 -3.78 -8.17 -16.25
CA ALA A 201 -4.46 -9.46 -16.31
C ALA A 201 -5.00 -9.86 -14.94
N PHE A 202 -4.26 -9.62 -13.86
CA PHE A 202 -4.74 -9.83 -12.50
C PHE A 202 -5.94 -8.94 -12.18
N SER A 203 -5.85 -7.62 -12.44
CA SER A 203 -6.98 -6.70 -12.24
C SER A 203 -8.24 -7.18 -12.97
N HIS A 204 -8.13 -7.49 -14.27
CA HIS A 204 -9.26 -8.01 -15.05
C HIS A 204 -9.76 -9.36 -14.53
N TRP A 205 -8.84 -10.27 -14.17
CA TRP A 205 -9.20 -11.57 -13.63
C TRP A 205 -10.01 -11.45 -12.33
N THR A 206 -9.65 -10.53 -11.43
CA THR A 206 -10.43 -10.33 -10.18
C THR A 206 -11.86 -9.88 -10.46
N TYR A 207 -12.06 -9.03 -11.47
CA TYR A 207 -13.39 -8.62 -11.92
C TYR A 207 -14.20 -9.78 -12.48
N ALA A 208 -13.61 -10.58 -13.37
CA ALA A 208 -14.27 -11.75 -13.94
C ALA A 208 -14.58 -12.82 -12.87
N TYR A 209 -13.60 -13.15 -12.02
CA TYR A 209 -13.71 -14.16 -10.97
C TYR A 209 -14.80 -13.82 -9.95
N THR A 210 -14.92 -12.54 -9.59
CA THR A 210 -15.94 -12.04 -8.66
C THR A 210 -17.26 -11.67 -9.35
N ARG A 211 -17.44 -12.04 -10.63
CA ARG A 211 -18.65 -11.77 -11.43
C ARG A 211 -19.05 -10.29 -11.43
N GLY A 212 -18.05 -9.42 -11.51
CA GLY A 212 -18.21 -7.98 -11.57
C GLY A 212 -18.39 -7.28 -10.22
N ALA A 213 -18.36 -8.01 -9.10
CA ALA A 213 -18.56 -7.42 -7.77
C ALA A 213 -17.36 -6.59 -7.28
N LEU A 214 -16.13 -7.02 -7.59
CA LEU A 214 -14.90 -6.38 -7.13
C LEU A 214 -13.88 -6.29 -8.25
N MET A 215 -13.03 -5.27 -8.22
CA MET A 215 -11.85 -5.19 -9.08
C MET A 215 -10.66 -4.68 -8.26
N VAL A 216 -9.56 -5.44 -8.26
CA VAL A 216 -8.32 -5.03 -7.60
C VAL A 216 -7.49 -4.20 -8.58
N VAL A 217 -7.29 -2.93 -8.25
CA VAL A 217 -6.51 -1.94 -9.01
C VAL A 217 -5.49 -1.28 -8.07
N ASP A 218 -4.82 -0.22 -8.52
CA ASP A 218 -3.71 0.40 -7.79
C ASP A 218 -2.57 -0.63 -7.55
N ILE A 219 -2.35 -1.53 -8.50
CA ILE A 219 -1.33 -2.58 -8.43
C ILE A 219 0.04 -1.92 -8.49
N GLN A 220 0.86 -2.17 -7.47
CA GLN A 220 2.16 -1.55 -7.29
C GLN A 220 3.03 -2.42 -6.39
N GLY A 221 4.35 -2.34 -6.57
CA GLY A 221 5.30 -3.12 -5.80
C GLY A 221 6.62 -3.31 -6.55
N VAL A 222 7.39 -4.30 -6.10
CA VAL A 222 8.59 -4.78 -6.79
C VAL A 222 8.22 -6.09 -7.47
N ASP A 223 8.42 -6.18 -8.79
CA ASP A 223 8.08 -7.35 -9.60
C ASP A 223 6.59 -7.76 -9.51
N ASP A 224 6.23 -8.93 -8.99
CA ASP A 224 4.88 -9.55 -9.09
C ASP A 224 4.25 -9.95 -7.74
#